data_AF-A0A8C1IJK2-F1
#
_entry.id   AF-A0A8C1IJK2-F1
#
_cell.length_a   1.000
_cell.length_b   1.000
_cell.length_c   1.000
_cell.angle_alpha   90.00
_cell.angle_beta   90.00
_cell.angle_gamma   90.00
#
_symmetry.space_group_name_H-M   'P 1'
#
loop_
_entity.id
_entity.type
_entity.pdbx_description
1 polymer ?
#
loop_
_entity_poly.entity_id
_entity_poly.type
_entity_poly.pdbx_seq_one_letter_code
_entity_poly.pdbx_strand_id
1 'polypeptide(L)'
;MLEEVKTSYHSREEQLTKTIRSYRKRIQGLSNTYQQLLIAYRLQCEQILALPEHALEAGPPEGHFSPAGAELRGETERELHRLREDKARLESQLKLAREQVCVVGLTQDAWNDVKKQLKEITNSMQVTNTNPDHP
;
A
#
# COMPACT_ATOMS: atom_id res chain seq x y z
N MET A 1 -10.96 63.93 -2.30
CA MET A 1 -9.61 63.35 -2.49
C MET A 1 -9.17 62.42 -1.35
N LEU A 2 -8.84 62.89 -0.14
CA LEU A 2 -8.35 61.98 0.92
C LEU A 2 -9.36 60.90 1.34
N GLU A 3 -10.64 61.27 1.47
CA GLU A 3 -11.70 60.31 1.80
C GLU A 3 -11.97 59.30 0.68
N GLU A 4 -11.89 59.73 -0.59
CA GLU A 4 -12.01 58.83 -1.75
C GLU A 4 -10.85 57.83 -1.82
N VAL A 5 -9.64 58.26 -1.45
CA VAL A 5 -8.48 57.37 -1.36
C VAL A 5 -8.68 56.36 -0.24
N LYS A 6 -9.12 56.77 0.96
CA LYS A 6 -9.41 55.84 2.08
C LYS A 6 -10.49 54.82 1.71
N THR A 7 -11.59 55.25 1.09
CA THR A 7 -12.67 54.34 0.68
C THR A 7 -12.20 53.36 -0.41
N SER A 8 -11.35 53.81 -1.34
CA SER A 8 -10.72 52.94 -2.34
C SER A 8 -9.83 51.86 -1.69
N TYR A 9 -9.01 52.23 -0.71
CA TYR A 9 -8.18 51.27 0.04
C TYR A 9 -9.04 50.28 0.82
N HIS A 10 -10.06 50.73 1.54
CA HIS A 10 -10.95 49.82 2.27
C HIS A 10 -11.69 48.86 1.33
N SER A 11 -12.19 49.34 0.19
CA SER A 11 -12.83 48.48 -0.81
C SER A 11 -11.86 47.42 -1.34
N ARG A 12 -10.61 47.81 -1.63
CA ARG A 12 -9.57 46.88 -2.07
C ARG A 12 -9.22 45.85 -0.99
N GLU A 13 -9.07 46.25 0.26
CA GLU A 13 -8.81 45.32 1.37
C GLU A 13 -9.95 44.33 1.58
N GLU A 14 -11.20 44.79 1.46
CA GLU A 14 -12.37 43.92 1.54
C GLU A 14 -12.39 42.90 0.39
N GLN A 15 -12.09 43.35 -0.84
CA GLN A 15 -11.97 42.46 -2.00
C GLN A 15 -10.85 41.42 -1.80
N LEU A 16 -9.68 41.82 -1.33
CA LEU A 16 -8.57 40.91 -1.03
C LEU A 16 -8.97 39.89 0.05
N THR A 17 -9.62 40.34 1.12
CA THR A 17 -10.08 39.45 2.19
C THR A 17 -11.12 38.45 1.67
N LYS A 18 -12.07 38.91 0.84
CA LYS A 18 -13.10 38.07 0.22
C LYS A 18 -12.51 37.03 -0.73
N THR A 19 -11.54 37.43 -1.56
CA THR A 19 -10.85 36.51 -2.47
C THR A 19 -10.03 35.48 -1.71
N ILE A 20 -9.25 35.86 -0.69
CA ILE A 20 -8.50 34.91 0.14
C ILE A 20 -9.43 33.88 0.80
N ARG A 21 -10.55 34.33 1.37
CA ARG A 21 -11.55 33.44 1.97
C ARG A 21 -12.15 32.47 0.95
N SER A 22 -12.45 32.93 -0.27
CA SER A 22 -13.00 32.08 -1.32
C SER A 22 -11.99 31.03 -1.80
N TYR A 23 -10.72 31.41 -2.00
CA TYR A 23 -9.66 30.47 -2.33
C TYR A 23 -9.44 29.43 -1.24
N ARG A 24 -9.41 29.85 0.04
CA ARG A 24 -9.28 28.92 1.17
C ARG A 24 -10.41 27.89 1.18
N LYS A 25 -11.66 28.32 0.95
CA LYS A 25 -12.81 27.42 0.86
C LYS A 25 -12.69 26.44 -0.31
N ARG A 26 -12.23 26.91 -1.48
CA ARG A 26 -12.01 26.05 -2.65
C ARG A 26 -10.90 25.02 -2.43
N ILE A 27 -9.79 25.43 -1.80
CA ILE A 27 -8.68 24.53 -1.46
C ILE A 27 -9.14 23.45 -0.48
N GLN A 28 -9.89 23.83 0.55
CA GLN A 28 -10.46 22.87 1.50
C GLN A 28 -11.41 21.88 0.81
N GLY A 29 -12.28 22.37 -0.08
CA GLY A 29 -13.17 21.52 -0.88
C GLY A 29 -12.40 20.52 -1.74
N LEU A 30 -11.36 20.98 -2.43
CA LEU A 30 -10.50 20.13 -3.26
C LEU A 30 -9.77 19.07 -2.42
N SER A 31 -9.26 19.44 -1.25
CA SER A 31 -8.62 18.50 -0.32
C SER A 31 -9.59 17.41 0.12
N ASN A 32 -10.83 17.77 0.49
CA ASN A 32 -11.85 16.80 0.87
C ASN A 32 -12.20 15.85 -0.27
N THR A 33 -12.40 16.36 -1.50
CA THR A 33 -12.69 15.49 -2.65
C THR A 33 -11.52 14.57 -2.98
N TYR A 34 -10.29 15.07 -2.83
CA TYR A 34 -9.08 14.27 -3.02
C TYR A 34 -9.01 13.11 -2.01
N GLN A 35 -9.29 13.40 -0.74
CA GLN A 35 -9.32 12.37 0.31
C GLN A 35 -10.41 11.33 0.05
N GLN A 36 -11.61 11.75 -0.36
CA GLN A 36 -12.69 10.83 -0.73
C GLN A 36 -12.31 9.93 -1.91
N LEU A 37 -11.67 10.49 -2.93
CA LEU A 37 -11.21 9.74 -4.09
C LEU A 37 -10.15 8.69 -3.70
N LEU A 38 -9.21 9.06 -2.83
CA LEU A 38 -8.23 8.11 -2.29
C LEU A 38 -8.89 6.95 -1.53
N ILE A 39 -9.93 7.21 -0.76
CA ILE A 39 -10.67 6.17 -0.04
C ILE A 39 -11.37 5.22 -1.03
N ALA A 40 -12.04 5.76 -2.06
CA ALA A 40 -12.68 4.95 -3.07
C ALA A 40 -11.65 4.10 -3.84
N TYR A 41 -10.50 4.68 -4.19
CA TYR A 41 -9.40 3.99 -4.84
C TYR A 41 -8.84 2.82 -4.01
N ARG A 42 -8.66 3.02 -2.68
CA ARG A 42 -8.27 1.95 -1.76
C ARG A 42 -9.21 0.77 -1.81
N LEU A 43 -10.51 1.06 -1.64
CA LEU A 43 -11.55 0.04 -1.63
C LEU A 43 -11.55 -0.75 -2.95
N GLN A 44 -11.39 -0.05 -4.07
CA GLN A 44 -11.28 -0.69 -5.39
C GLN A 44 -10.06 -1.61 -5.46
N CYS A 45 -8.89 -1.18 -4.99
CA CYS A 45 -7.68 -2.01 -4.98
C CYS A 45 -7.87 -3.25 -4.11
N GLU A 46 -8.46 -3.11 -2.92
CA GLU A 46 -8.76 -4.23 -2.02
C GLU A 46 -9.72 -5.24 -2.67
N GLN A 47 -10.75 -4.75 -3.36
CA GLN A 47 -11.67 -5.61 -4.12
C GLN A 47 -10.96 -6.38 -5.24
N ILE A 48 -10.05 -5.74 -5.97
CA ILE A 48 -9.26 -6.39 -7.02
C ILE A 48 -8.36 -7.48 -6.42
N LEU A 49 -7.68 -7.19 -5.31
CA LEU A 49 -6.80 -8.16 -4.64
C LEU A 49 -7.56 -9.33 -4.02
N ALA A 50 -8.82 -9.16 -3.65
CA ALA A 50 -9.67 -10.23 -3.14
C ALA A 50 -10.15 -11.20 -4.24
N LEU A 51 -10.02 -10.84 -5.53
CA LEU A 51 -10.44 -11.72 -6.62
C LEU A 51 -9.47 -12.90 -6.79
N PRO A 52 -9.98 -14.15 -6.83
CA PRO A 52 -9.15 -15.36 -6.87
C PRO A 52 -8.38 -15.53 -8.19
N GLU A 53 -8.81 -14.90 -9.27
CA GLU A 53 -8.16 -15.05 -10.58
C GLU A 53 -6.90 -14.17 -10.75
N HIS A 54 -6.63 -13.23 -9.83
CA HIS A 54 -5.47 -12.32 -9.86
C HIS A 54 -5.20 -11.68 -11.24
N ALA A 55 -6.22 -11.66 -12.12
CA ALA A 55 -6.09 -11.27 -13.53
C ALA A 55 -5.90 -9.76 -13.72
N LEU A 56 -6.17 -8.99 -12.66
CA LEU A 56 -6.03 -7.55 -12.62
C LEU A 56 -5.01 -7.19 -11.54
N GLU A 57 -3.99 -6.42 -11.92
CA GLU A 57 -3.07 -5.84 -10.96
C GLU A 57 -3.77 -4.69 -10.22
N ALA A 58 -3.71 -4.69 -8.90
CA ALA A 58 -4.11 -3.51 -8.13
C ALA A 58 -3.23 -2.33 -8.56
N GLY A 59 -3.82 -1.16 -8.74
CA GLY A 59 -3.11 0.00 -9.26
C GLY A 59 -1.96 0.48 -8.37
N PRO A 60 -1.31 1.60 -8.72
CA PRO A 60 -0.21 2.16 -7.95
C PRO A 60 -0.52 2.35 -6.45
N PRO A 61 0.47 2.18 -5.56
CA PRO A 61 0.30 2.50 -4.14
C PRO A 61 -0.12 3.95 -3.94
N GLU A 62 -0.95 4.18 -2.94
CA GLU A 62 -1.53 5.50 -2.73
C GLU A 62 -0.52 6.58 -2.35
N GLY A 63 0.64 6.17 -1.81
CA GLY A 63 1.75 7.08 -1.51
C GLY A 63 2.26 7.81 -2.77
N HIS A 64 1.99 7.27 -3.96
CA HIS A 64 2.32 7.93 -5.23
C HIS A 64 1.41 9.12 -5.53
N PHE A 65 0.25 9.19 -4.89
CA PHE A 65 -0.62 10.36 -4.96
C PHE A 65 -0.25 11.33 -3.83
N SER A 66 0.41 12.41 -4.20
CA SER A 66 0.63 13.56 -3.33
C SER A 66 -0.12 14.75 -3.91
N PRO A 67 -1.08 15.35 -3.19
CA PRO A 67 -1.56 16.67 -3.58
C PRO A 67 -0.37 17.65 -3.42
N ALA A 68 -0.27 18.67 -4.25
CA ALA A 68 0.90 19.56 -4.31
C ALA A 68 1.39 20.12 -2.95
N GLY A 69 2.69 20.46 -2.88
CA GLY A 69 3.37 21.28 -1.87
C GLY A 69 3.15 20.89 -0.40
N ALA A 70 4.06 20.10 0.19
CA ALA A 70 4.04 19.72 1.61
C ALA A 70 3.99 20.91 2.58
N GLU A 71 4.42 22.09 2.13
CA GLU A 71 4.45 23.35 2.89
C GLU A 71 3.06 23.89 3.24
N LEU A 72 2.03 23.57 2.46
CA LEU A 72 0.65 24.03 2.67
C LEU A 72 -0.19 23.05 3.52
N ARG A 73 0.38 21.89 3.87
CA ARG A 73 -0.33 20.84 4.59
C ARG A 73 -0.22 20.98 6.10
N GLY A 74 -1.33 20.69 6.77
CA GLY A 74 -1.35 20.50 8.22
C GLY A 74 -0.41 19.35 8.63
N GLU A 75 0.04 19.34 9.88
CA GLU A 75 0.91 18.28 10.41
C GLU A 75 0.30 16.89 10.24
N THR A 76 -1.02 16.78 10.47
CA THR A 76 -1.77 15.54 10.31
C THR A 76 -1.78 15.03 8.86
N GLU A 77 -1.94 15.92 7.88
CA GLU A 77 -1.93 15.53 6.46
C GLU A 77 -0.54 15.11 5.99
N ARG A 78 0.51 15.74 6.54
CA ARG A 78 1.90 15.33 6.29
C ARG A 78 2.18 13.95 6.87
N GLU A 79 1.76 13.69 8.10
CA GLU A 79 1.94 12.39 8.74
C GLU A 79 1.13 11.29 8.03
N LEU A 80 -0.10 11.58 7.61
CA LEU A 80 -0.89 10.66 6.79
C LEU A 80 -0.20 10.32 5.46
N HIS A 81 0.51 11.27 4.84
CA HIS A 81 1.25 10.99 3.62
C HIS A 81 2.46 10.07 3.88
N ARG A 82 3.24 10.35 4.92
CA ARG A 82 4.36 9.49 5.34
C ARG A 82 3.91 8.05 5.61
N LEU A 83 2.80 7.88 6.32
CA LEU A 83 2.22 6.55 6.57
C LEU A 83 1.83 5.82 5.28
N ARG A 84 1.40 6.53 4.24
CA ARG A 84 1.11 5.94 2.92
C ARG A 84 2.39 5.50 2.20
N GLU A 85 3.46 6.28 2.31
CA GLU A 85 4.78 5.91 1.75
C GLU A 85 5.36 4.69 2.47
N ASP A 86 5.29 4.67 3.80
CA ASP A 86 5.73 3.54 4.60
C ASP A 86 4.93 2.28 4.29
N LYS A 87 3.60 2.40 4.16
CA LYS A 87 2.73 1.31 3.70
C LYS A 87 3.19 0.78 2.34
N ALA A 88 3.39 1.65 1.34
CA ALA A 88 3.84 1.25 0.01
C ALA A 88 5.18 0.51 0.04
N ARG A 89 6.12 0.96 0.87
CA ARG A 89 7.41 0.30 1.08
C ARG A 89 7.24 -1.10 1.68
N LEU A 90 6.39 -1.25 2.70
CA LEU A 90 6.11 -2.54 3.33
C LEU A 90 5.41 -3.51 2.39
N GLU A 91 4.45 -3.03 1.59
CA GLU A 91 3.76 -3.85 0.57
C GLU A 91 4.73 -4.36 -0.49
N SER A 92 5.66 -3.52 -0.95
CA SER A 92 6.72 -3.93 -1.88
C SER A 92 7.64 -5.00 -1.27
N GLN A 93 8.05 -4.82 -0.02
CA GLN A 93 8.86 -5.83 0.69
C GLN A 93 8.12 -7.15 0.86
N LEU A 94 6.82 -7.10 1.17
CA LEU A 94 5.98 -8.29 1.31
C LEU A 94 5.85 -9.04 -0.02
N LYS A 95 5.66 -8.32 -1.14
CA LYS A 95 5.62 -8.91 -2.48
C LYS A 95 6.94 -9.65 -2.79
N LEU A 96 8.08 -9.00 -2.58
CA LEU A 96 9.40 -9.62 -2.78
C LEU A 96 9.65 -10.82 -1.87
N ALA A 97 9.26 -10.75 -0.59
CA ALA A 97 9.39 -11.85 0.34
C ALA A 97 8.51 -13.04 -0.07
N ARG A 98 7.29 -12.78 -0.54
CA ARG A 98 6.37 -13.82 -1.03
C ARG A 98 6.91 -14.49 -2.29
N GLU A 99 7.49 -13.73 -3.21
CA GLU A 99 8.17 -14.27 -4.39
C GLU A 99 9.35 -15.16 -3.98
N GLN A 100 10.19 -14.71 -3.04
CA GLN A 100 11.28 -15.53 -2.49
C GLN A 100 10.77 -16.82 -1.83
N VAL A 101 9.72 -16.75 -1.01
CA VAL A 101 9.11 -17.95 -0.40
C VAL A 101 8.47 -18.85 -1.45
N CYS A 102 7.92 -18.33 -2.55
CA CYS A 102 7.42 -19.15 -3.65
C CYS A 102 8.57 -19.87 -4.38
N VAL A 103 9.70 -19.18 -4.56
CA VAL A 103 10.94 -19.76 -5.12
C VAL A 103 11.55 -20.81 -4.19
N VAL A 104 11.52 -20.60 -2.87
CA VAL A 104 11.97 -21.59 -1.87
C VAL A 104 10.92 -22.70 -1.64
N GLY A 105 9.64 -22.39 -1.85
CA GLY A 105 8.49 -23.30 -1.75
C GLY A 105 8.37 -24.26 -2.94
N LEU A 106 9.16 -24.07 -4.00
CA LEU A 106 9.39 -25.03 -5.08
C LEU A 106 10.30 -26.19 -4.66
N THR A 107 10.10 -26.69 -3.46
CA THR A 107 10.44 -28.07 -3.16
C THR A 107 9.28 -28.78 -2.51
N GLN A 108 8.03 -28.55 -2.93
CA GLN A 108 7.02 -29.60 -2.67
C GLN A 108 7.53 -30.93 -3.24
N ASP A 109 8.19 -30.89 -4.41
CA ASP A 109 8.89 -32.02 -4.99
C ASP A 109 10.11 -32.45 -4.15
N ALA A 110 11.01 -31.55 -3.73
CA ALA A 110 12.13 -31.99 -2.88
C ALA A 110 11.69 -32.39 -1.44
N TRP A 111 10.53 -31.94 -0.95
CA TRP A 111 9.91 -32.38 0.30
C TRP A 111 9.25 -33.76 0.12
N ASN A 112 8.66 -34.01 -1.04
CA ASN A 112 8.19 -35.34 -1.44
C ASN A 112 9.39 -36.29 -1.59
N ASP A 113 10.52 -35.83 -2.11
CA ASP A 113 11.76 -36.61 -2.19
C ASP A 113 12.34 -36.90 -0.81
N VAL A 114 12.37 -35.92 0.10
CA VAL A 114 12.77 -36.14 1.51
C VAL A 114 11.85 -37.15 2.18
N LYS A 115 10.52 -37.06 1.98
CA LYS A 115 9.56 -38.07 2.48
C LYS A 115 9.82 -39.44 1.88
N LYS A 116 10.14 -39.52 0.59
CA LYS A 116 10.44 -40.77 -0.12
C LYS A 116 11.71 -41.41 0.45
N GLN A 117 12.78 -40.64 0.62
CA GLN A 117 14.03 -41.08 1.25
C GLN A 117 13.81 -41.58 2.68
N LEU A 118 13.03 -40.87 3.50
CA LEU A 118 12.70 -41.30 4.86
C LEU A 118 11.92 -42.62 4.88
N LYS A 119 10.99 -42.82 3.93
CA LYS A 119 10.24 -44.06 3.78
C LYS A 119 11.16 -45.22 3.38
N GLU A 120 12.11 -44.96 2.50
CA GLU A 120 13.08 -45.93 2.02
C GLU A 120 14.05 -46.36 3.14
N ILE A 121 14.59 -45.43 3.91
CA ILE A 121 15.41 -45.69 5.10
C ILE A 121 14.63 -46.54 6.12
N THR A 122 13.36 -46.19 6.38
CA THR A 122 12.51 -46.92 7.32
C THR A 122 12.27 -48.37 6.87
N ASN A 123 12.01 -48.57 5.57
CA ASN A 123 11.83 -49.91 5.01
C ASN A 123 13.14 -50.72 5.03
N SER A 124 14.29 -50.10 4.71
CA SER A 124 15.60 -50.76 4.77
C SER A 124 15.95 -51.25 6.18
N MET A 125 15.62 -50.47 7.22
CA MET A 125 15.84 -50.89 8.62
C MET A 125 14.94 -52.04 9.07
N GLN A 126 13.73 -52.18 8.51
CA GLN A 126 12.83 -53.28 8.82
C GLN A 126 13.25 -54.59 8.15
N VAL A 127 13.74 -54.53 6.90
CA VAL A 127 14.20 -55.72 6.16
C VAL A 127 15.47 -56.32 6.77
N THR A 128 16.36 -55.50 7.34
CA THR A 128 17.55 -56.00 8.05
C THR A 128 17.24 -56.69 9.38
N ASN A 129 16.06 -56.48 9.95
CA ASN A 129 15.68 -57.08 11.24
C ASN A 129 14.86 -58.39 11.08
N THR A 130 14.50 -58.77 9.86
CA THR A 130 13.69 -59.97 9.58
C THR A 130 14.48 -61.15 9.00
N ASN A 131 15.81 -61.06 8.93
CA ASN A 131 16.64 -62.19 8.52
C ASN A 131 17.60 -62.62 9.64
N PRO A 132 17.17 -63.44 10.60
CA PRO A 132 18.08 -64.33 11.27
C PRO A 132 18.32 -65.51 10.32
N ASP A 133 19.55 -65.60 9.83
CA ASP A 133 20.08 -66.72 9.08
C ASP A 133 19.76 -68.06 9.76
N HIS A 134 19.21 -69.00 8.99
CA HIS A 134 19.38 -70.44 9.20
C HIS A 134 20.31 -70.90 8.06
N PRO A 135 21.26 -71.83 8.31
CA PRO A 135 20.98 -73.18 8.77
C PRO A 135 21.66 -73.57 10.08
#